data_AF-A0A0F9GVC2-F1
#
_entry.id   AF-A0A0F9GVC2-F1
#
_cell.length_a   1.000
_cell.length_b   1.000
_cell.length_c   1.000
_cell.angle_alpha   90.00
_cell.angle_beta   90.00
_cell.angle_gamma   90.00
#
_symmetry.space_group_name_H-M   'P 1'
#
loop_
_entity.id
_entity.type
_entity.pdbx_description
1 polymer ?
#
loop_
_entity_poly.entity_id
_entity_poly.type
_entity_poly.pdbx_seq_one_letter_code
_entity_poly.pdbx_strand_id
1 'polypeptide(L)'
;MIHGLSERRDFPRAGKIKIGERILSKNDREIPSKLDYFKFVPIDESLQEDWLNLYGPEPKSIPVVLPSDDPGEAFPQELRRWGGNNKIQCHGDNRTAQERTEGGWQQIPCNENCPHRQATVNDKGYEKAASCKPEGTLRVILPELPTLGTFELKAAMLSIIRINSSLALIRGSCSRLMGIPLTLSLVPVTGPKGAIYVYHLDAAISYQQLMESPKTTALPESKATNGKEPPYDRFLKRCAEIKAGLGEEGYYLALENLGLQHAR
;
A
#
# COMPACT_ATOMS: atom_id res chain seq x y z
N MET A 1 24.31 -15.13 6.37
CA MET A 1 23.34 -14.07 6.74
C MET A 1 24.04 -13.06 7.63
N ILE A 2 23.79 -11.78 7.44
CA ILE A 2 24.34 -10.69 8.27
C ILE A 2 23.32 -10.42 9.38
N HIS A 3 23.70 -10.70 10.62
CA HIS A 3 22.81 -10.50 11.75
C HIS A 3 22.42 -9.03 11.91
N GLY A 4 21.13 -8.77 12.08
CA GLY A 4 20.54 -7.44 12.19
C GLY A 4 20.24 -6.75 10.85
N LEU A 5 20.65 -7.35 9.72
CA LEU A 5 20.38 -6.83 8.37
C LEU A 5 19.60 -7.84 7.53
N SER A 6 20.00 -9.11 7.49
CA SER A 6 19.34 -10.14 6.67
C SER A 6 17.93 -10.49 7.17
N GLU A 7 17.62 -10.17 8.43
CA GLU A 7 16.29 -10.30 9.04
C GLU A 7 15.38 -9.12 8.68
N ARG A 8 15.96 -7.99 8.24
CA ARG A 8 15.18 -6.83 7.79
C ARG A 8 14.71 -7.10 6.37
N ARG A 9 13.44 -7.48 6.26
CA ARG A 9 12.74 -7.63 4.99
C ARG A 9 11.87 -6.40 4.80
N ASP A 10 11.92 -5.81 3.62
CA ASP A 10 11.03 -4.74 3.23
C ASP A 10 10.23 -5.18 2.01
N PHE A 11 9.00 -4.69 1.89
CA PHE A 11 8.21 -4.96 0.71
C PHE A 11 8.70 -4.06 -0.42
N PRO A 12 8.98 -4.61 -1.62
CA PRO A 12 9.30 -3.78 -2.77
C PRO A 12 8.12 -2.85 -3.02
N ARG A 13 8.37 -1.54 -3.00
CA ARG A 13 7.33 -0.54 -3.19
C ARG A 13 7.13 -0.32 -4.69
N ALA A 14 5.91 -0.55 -5.16
CA ALA A 14 5.51 -0.31 -6.55
C ALA A 14 4.91 1.08 -6.78
N GLY A 15 4.42 1.75 -5.73
CA GLY A 15 3.76 3.05 -5.89
C GLY A 15 3.11 3.59 -4.64
N LYS A 16 2.22 4.56 -4.84
CA LYS A 16 1.33 5.14 -3.83
C LYS A 16 -0.08 5.25 -4.39
N ILE A 17 -1.07 5.15 -3.52
CA ILE A 17 -2.45 5.52 -3.83
C ILE A 17 -2.83 6.67 -2.88
N LYS A 18 -3.38 7.75 -3.45
CA LYS A 18 -3.66 9.00 -2.74
C LYS A 18 -5.15 9.35 -2.81
N ILE A 19 -5.62 10.12 -1.84
CA ILE A 19 -7.00 10.68 -1.76
C ILE A 19 -6.98 12.22 -1.78
N GLY A 20 -5.94 12.78 -2.37
CA GLY A 20 -5.75 14.21 -2.45
C GLY A 20 -4.66 14.59 -3.42
N GLU A 21 -4.75 15.82 -3.87
CA GLU A 21 -3.83 16.42 -4.83
C GLU A 21 -3.53 17.87 -4.49
N ARG A 22 -2.57 18.46 -5.19
CA ARG A 22 -2.28 19.89 -5.07
C ARG A 22 -2.93 20.60 -6.24
N ILE A 23 -3.74 21.61 -5.93
CA ILE A 23 -4.35 22.50 -6.91
C ILE A 23 -3.80 23.92 -6.73
N LEU A 24 -3.73 24.69 -7.80
CA LEU A 24 -3.39 26.11 -7.71
C LEU A 24 -4.60 26.89 -7.20
N SER A 25 -4.39 27.66 -6.13
CA SER A 25 -5.36 28.64 -5.64
C SER A 25 -5.46 29.83 -6.60
N LYS A 26 -6.50 30.65 -6.44
CA LYS A 26 -6.69 31.92 -7.18
C LYS A 26 -5.51 32.90 -7.06
N ASN A 27 -4.66 32.73 -6.05
CA ASN A 27 -3.45 33.53 -5.81
C ASN A 27 -2.16 32.77 -6.18
N ASP A 28 -2.22 31.81 -7.10
CA ASP A 28 -1.10 30.97 -7.57
C ASP A 28 -0.35 30.20 -6.45
N ARG A 29 -1.02 29.96 -5.33
CA ARG A 29 -0.49 29.13 -4.22
C ARG A 29 -1.01 27.71 -4.33
N GLU A 30 -0.12 26.72 -4.29
CA GLU A 30 -0.52 25.31 -4.19
C GLU A 30 -1.26 25.05 -2.87
N ILE A 31 -2.53 24.65 -2.96
CA ILE A 31 -3.34 24.22 -1.82
C ILE A 31 -3.72 22.74 -1.99
N PRO A 32 -3.81 21.97 -0.89
CA PRO A 32 -4.29 20.60 -0.96
C PRO A 32 -5.79 20.56 -1.27
N SER A 33 -6.17 19.78 -2.27
CA SER A 33 -7.55 19.40 -2.60
C SER A 33 -7.80 17.96 -2.17
N LYS A 34 -9.00 17.69 -1.66
CA LYS A 34 -9.46 16.34 -1.32
C LYS A 34 -10.14 15.73 -2.53
N LEU A 35 -9.77 14.49 -2.86
CA LEU A 35 -10.44 13.69 -3.87
C LEU A 35 -11.42 12.73 -3.20
N ASP A 36 -12.49 12.38 -3.91
CA ASP A 36 -13.46 11.35 -3.51
C ASP A 36 -13.22 10.00 -4.19
N TYR A 37 -12.08 9.87 -4.88
CA TYR A 37 -11.61 8.66 -5.55
C TYR A 37 -10.12 8.41 -5.26
N PHE A 38 -9.65 7.22 -5.61
CA PHE A 38 -8.25 6.83 -5.50
C PHE A 38 -7.43 7.37 -6.68
N LYS A 39 -6.46 8.23 -6.38
CA LYS A 39 -5.45 8.68 -7.33
C LYS A 39 -4.24 7.75 -7.29
N PHE A 40 -4.02 7.05 -8.40
CA PHE A 40 -2.87 6.16 -8.59
C PHE A 40 -1.60 6.93 -8.90
N VAL A 41 -0.50 6.57 -8.24
CA VAL A 41 0.83 7.16 -8.44
C VAL A 41 1.85 6.03 -8.41
N PRO A 42 2.00 5.28 -9.52
CA PRO A 42 2.97 4.19 -9.60
C PRO A 42 4.40 4.76 -9.67
N ILE A 43 5.38 3.92 -9.35
CA ILE A 43 6.79 4.19 -9.65
C ILE A 43 7.06 3.90 -11.13
N ASP A 44 6.53 2.81 -11.63
CA ASP A 44 6.54 2.48 -13.06
C ASP A 44 5.32 3.07 -13.74
N GLU A 45 5.55 4.11 -14.56
CA GLU A 45 4.47 4.82 -15.24
C GLU A 45 3.70 3.94 -16.24
N SER A 46 4.27 2.81 -16.70
CA SER A 46 3.55 1.89 -17.59
C SER A 46 2.30 1.28 -16.94
N LEU A 47 2.28 1.15 -15.61
CA LEU A 47 1.14 0.62 -14.86
C LEU A 47 -0.07 1.56 -14.88
N GLN A 48 0.09 2.81 -15.34
CA GLN A 48 -1.00 3.77 -15.40
C GLN A 48 -2.09 3.34 -16.38
N GLU A 49 -1.72 2.72 -17.51
CA GLU A 49 -2.68 2.21 -18.49
C GLU A 49 -3.44 1.00 -17.94
N ASP A 50 -2.74 0.06 -17.31
CA ASP A 50 -3.37 -1.09 -16.64
C ASP A 50 -4.36 -0.65 -15.55
N TRP A 51 -3.99 0.34 -14.74
CA TRP A 51 -4.87 0.92 -13.73
C TRP A 51 -6.15 1.49 -14.36
N LEU A 52 -6.01 2.29 -15.43
CA LEU A 52 -7.16 2.90 -16.10
C LEU A 52 -8.06 1.84 -16.74
N ASN A 53 -7.49 0.78 -17.30
CA ASN A 53 -8.24 -0.30 -17.91
C ASN A 53 -9.00 -1.15 -16.89
N LEU A 54 -8.41 -1.40 -15.72
CA LEU A 54 -9.01 -2.24 -14.67
C LEU A 54 -10.02 -1.48 -13.81
N TYR A 55 -9.68 -0.25 -13.41
CA TYR A 55 -10.42 0.48 -12.37
C TYR A 55 -11.02 1.80 -12.86
N GLY A 56 -10.63 2.28 -14.04
CA GLY A 56 -11.06 3.57 -14.56
C GLY A 56 -10.30 4.76 -13.97
N PRO A 57 -10.70 6.00 -14.35
CA PRO A 57 -9.99 7.22 -13.98
C PRO A 57 -10.21 7.65 -12.52
N GLU A 58 -11.40 7.38 -11.96
CA GLU A 58 -11.81 7.86 -10.63
C GLU A 58 -12.42 6.73 -9.77
N PRO A 59 -11.71 5.61 -9.53
CA PRO A 59 -12.26 4.51 -8.76
C PRO A 59 -12.43 4.88 -7.29
N LYS A 60 -13.61 4.56 -6.73
CA LYS A 60 -13.91 4.74 -5.30
C LYS A 60 -13.71 3.47 -4.48
N SER A 61 -13.45 2.36 -5.16
CA SER A 61 -13.27 1.02 -4.59
C SER A 61 -12.30 0.25 -5.46
N ILE A 62 -11.35 -0.48 -4.85
CA ILE A 62 -10.38 -1.31 -5.56
C ILE A 62 -10.18 -2.65 -4.84
N PRO A 63 -9.98 -3.76 -5.58
CA PRO A 63 -9.59 -5.03 -5.00
C PRO A 63 -8.14 -4.96 -4.50
N VAL A 64 -7.90 -5.48 -3.31
CA VAL A 64 -6.59 -5.46 -2.66
C VAL A 64 -6.33 -6.76 -1.92
N VAL A 65 -5.05 -7.06 -1.72
CA VAL A 65 -4.59 -8.14 -0.84
C VAL A 65 -3.53 -7.58 0.11
N LEU A 66 -3.47 -8.07 1.35
CA LEU A 66 -2.43 -7.68 2.29
C LEU A 66 -1.14 -8.46 2.05
N PRO A 67 0.04 -7.83 2.16
CA PRO A 67 1.32 -8.48 1.87
C PRO A 67 1.86 -9.33 3.03
N SER A 68 1.24 -9.26 4.22
CA SER A 68 1.67 -9.97 5.42
C SER A 68 0.49 -10.36 6.30
N ASP A 69 0.68 -11.45 7.06
CA ASP A 69 -0.20 -11.86 8.15
C ASP A 69 -0.01 -11.04 9.43
N ASP A 70 1.10 -10.30 9.54
CA ASP A 70 1.33 -9.34 10.62
C ASP A 70 0.69 -7.98 10.29
N PRO A 71 -0.32 -7.54 11.05
CA PRO A 71 -0.92 -6.21 10.89
C PRO A 71 0.10 -5.06 11.00
N GLY A 72 1.15 -5.21 11.80
CA GLY A 72 2.19 -4.19 11.98
C GLY A 72 3.07 -4.03 10.73
N GLU A 73 3.25 -5.10 9.95
CA GLU A 73 3.95 -5.06 8.67
C GLU A 73 3.04 -4.59 7.54
N ALA A 74 1.79 -5.05 7.50
CA ALA A 74 0.82 -4.66 6.47
C ALA A 74 0.30 -3.22 6.66
N PHE A 75 0.19 -2.76 7.91
CA PHE A 75 -0.34 -1.45 8.26
C PHE A 75 0.42 -0.79 9.43
N PRO A 76 1.72 -0.47 9.26
CA PRO A 76 2.48 0.26 10.28
C PRO A 76 1.82 1.60 10.61
N GLN A 77 1.77 1.88 11.91
CA GLN A 77 1.15 3.07 12.48
C GLN A 77 2.14 3.75 13.42
N GLU A 78 2.16 5.08 13.39
CA GLU A 78 2.98 5.87 14.28
C GLU A 78 2.36 7.26 14.50
N LEU A 79 2.76 7.88 15.60
CA LEU A 79 2.54 9.29 15.84
C LEU A 79 3.60 10.09 15.07
N ARG A 80 3.19 11.09 14.29
CA ARG A 80 4.12 11.98 13.56
C ARG A 80 3.86 13.44 13.84
N ARG A 81 4.94 14.20 14.01
CA ARG A 81 4.95 15.66 13.98
C ARG A 81 5.68 16.12 12.73
N TRP A 82 4.97 16.81 11.86
CA TRP A 82 5.54 17.44 10.67
C TRP A 82 5.93 18.89 10.97
N GLY A 83 7.08 19.31 10.45
CA GLY A 83 7.57 20.68 10.50
C GLY A 83 7.41 21.38 9.16
N GLY A 84 8.11 22.50 9.00
CA GLY A 84 8.18 23.22 7.73
C GLY A 84 8.64 22.32 6.57
N ASN A 85 8.12 22.58 5.38
CA ASN A 85 8.44 21.86 4.14
C ASN A 85 8.15 20.34 4.17
N ASN A 86 7.14 19.91 4.92
CA ASN A 86 6.76 18.49 5.07
C ASN A 86 7.91 17.59 5.53
N LYS A 87 8.82 18.12 6.37
CA LYS A 87 9.87 17.32 7.00
C LYS A 87 9.39 16.77 8.33
N ILE A 88 9.59 15.47 8.56
CA ILE A 88 9.30 14.85 9.87
C ILE A 88 10.24 15.49 10.91
N GLN A 89 9.64 16.00 11.98
CA GLN A 89 10.34 16.56 13.14
C GLN A 89 10.36 15.58 14.30
N CYS A 90 9.32 14.76 14.45
CA CYS A 90 9.25 13.74 15.49
C CYS A 90 8.38 12.58 14.99
N HIS A 91 8.74 11.34 15.32
CA HIS A 91 7.91 10.16 15.10
C HIS A 91 8.05 9.15 16.25
N GLY A 92 6.98 8.46 16.61
CA GLY A 92 7.00 7.54 17.76
C GLY A 92 5.72 6.72 17.95
N ASP A 93 5.65 5.98 19.04
CA ASP A 93 4.68 4.91 19.27
C ASP A 93 3.90 5.04 20.60
N ASN A 94 3.85 6.25 21.15
CA ASN A 94 3.26 6.52 22.47
C ASN A 94 3.99 5.82 23.64
N ARG A 95 5.23 5.36 23.43
CA ARG A 95 6.18 4.97 24.47
C ARG A 95 7.50 5.71 24.29
N THR A 96 8.04 5.66 23.09
CA THR A 96 9.28 6.32 22.69
C THR A 96 9.07 7.08 21.37
N ALA A 97 9.87 8.11 21.16
CA ALA A 97 9.90 8.83 19.89
C ALA A 97 11.32 9.20 19.50
N GLN A 98 11.54 9.33 18.19
CA GLN A 98 12.74 9.92 17.61
C GLN A 98 12.40 11.35 17.22
N GLU A 99 13.09 12.33 17.81
CA GLU A 99 12.96 13.75 17.50
C GLU A 99 14.19 14.26 16.76
N ARG A 100 13.96 15.10 15.75
CA ARG A 100 14.99 15.75 14.97
C ARG A 100 15.47 16.99 15.73
N THR A 101 16.75 16.98 16.06
CA THR A 101 17.49 18.09 16.67
C THR A 101 18.58 18.57 15.73
N GLU A 102 19.33 19.61 16.11
CA GLU A 102 20.51 20.06 15.35
C GLU A 102 21.58 18.95 15.24
N GLY A 103 21.71 18.11 16.27
CA GLY A 103 22.64 16.98 16.32
C GLY A 103 22.13 15.70 15.66
N GLY A 104 20.98 15.73 14.98
CA GLY A 104 20.36 14.56 14.35
C GLY A 104 19.18 13.99 15.15
N TRP A 105 18.89 12.71 14.97
CA TRP A 105 17.77 12.04 15.65
C TRP A 105 18.15 11.68 17.08
N GLN A 106 17.32 12.10 18.03
CA GLN A 106 17.45 11.77 19.44
C GLN A 106 16.20 11.06 19.95
N GLN A 107 16.40 10.02 20.75
CA GLN A 107 15.31 9.31 21.39
C GLN A 107 14.80 10.10 22.60
N ILE A 108 13.49 10.35 22.64
CA ILE A 108 12.80 11.05 23.73
C ILE A 108 11.61 10.21 24.25
N PRO A 109 11.14 10.44 25.49
CA PRO A 109 9.90 9.85 25.96
C PRO A 109 8.70 10.31 25.12
N CYS A 110 7.85 9.38 24.69
CA CYS A 110 6.58 9.68 24.00
C CYS A 110 5.43 9.26 24.91
N ASN A 111 4.71 10.21 25.49
CA ASN A 111 3.61 9.93 26.42
C ASN A 111 2.50 10.98 26.31
N GLU A 112 1.50 10.89 27.19
CA GLU A 112 0.31 11.76 27.21
C GLU A 112 0.62 13.21 27.57
N ASN A 113 1.72 13.44 28.28
CA ASN A 113 2.18 14.77 28.68
C ASN A 113 2.98 15.49 27.58
N CYS A 114 3.11 14.89 26.40
CA CYS A 114 3.80 15.53 25.28
C CYS A 114 3.06 16.82 24.86
N PRO A 115 3.71 18.00 24.88
CA PRO A 115 3.07 19.27 24.54
C PRO A 115 2.58 19.30 23.08
N HIS A 116 3.15 18.46 22.21
CA HIS A 116 2.76 18.40 20.81
C HIS A 116 1.47 17.60 20.56
N ARG A 117 1.01 16.80 21.53
CA ARG A 117 -0.23 16.02 21.45
C ARG A 117 -1.46 16.76 21.93
N GLN A 118 -1.27 17.87 22.63
CA GLN A 118 -2.36 18.67 23.16
C GLN A 118 -2.66 19.83 22.20
N ALA A 119 -3.95 20.20 22.13
CA ALA A 119 -4.31 21.46 21.51
C ALA A 119 -3.83 22.60 22.41
N THR A 120 -3.29 23.66 21.83
CA THR A 120 -2.82 24.84 22.58
C THR A 120 -3.61 26.06 22.16
N VAL A 121 -3.76 27.05 23.04
CA VAL A 121 -4.36 28.34 22.71
C VAL A 121 -3.23 29.36 22.59
N ASN A 122 -3.24 30.15 21.52
CA ASN A 122 -2.25 31.23 21.37
C ASN A 122 -2.68 32.49 22.14
N ASP A 123 -1.78 33.47 22.26
CA ASP A 123 -2.01 34.73 23.01
C ASP A 123 -3.21 35.56 22.51
N LYS A 124 -3.73 35.24 21.31
CA LYS A 124 -4.89 35.88 20.69
C LYS A 124 -6.19 35.07 20.88
N GLY A 125 -6.16 34.02 21.71
CA GLY A 125 -7.31 33.17 22.01
C GLY A 125 -7.66 32.15 20.92
N TYR A 126 -6.82 31.95 19.91
CA TYR A 126 -7.08 30.96 18.87
C TYR A 126 -6.57 29.58 19.27
N GLU A 127 -7.46 28.59 19.20
CA GLU A 127 -7.12 27.18 19.36
C GLU A 127 -6.27 26.68 18.19
N LYS A 128 -5.11 26.14 18.51
CA LYS A 128 -4.21 25.42 17.63
C LYS A 128 -4.34 23.93 17.93
N ALA A 129 -4.85 23.19 16.96
CA ALA A 129 -4.93 21.74 17.05
C ALA A 129 -3.54 21.10 17.30
N ALA A 130 -3.54 19.91 17.91
CA ALA A 130 -2.34 19.14 18.16
C ALA A 130 -1.49 18.97 16.89
N SER A 131 -0.19 19.17 17.05
CA SER A 131 0.79 19.09 15.94
C SER A 131 1.30 17.67 15.70
N CYS A 132 1.24 16.81 16.72
CA CYS A 132 1.51 15.39 16.66
C CYS A 132 0.21 14.65 16.30
N LYS A 133 0.21 13.93 15.18
CA LYS A 133 -0.98 13.26 14.63
C LYS A 133 -0.71 11.77 14.41
N PRO A 134 -1.70 10.89 14.65
CA PRO A 134 -1.59 9.49 14.27
C PRO A 134 -1.66 9.35 12.75
N GLU A 135 -0.71 8.61 12.19
CA GLU A 135 -0.64 8.26 10.77
C GLU A 135 -0.39 6.77 10.60
N GLY A 136 -1.11 6.17 9.66
CA GLY A 136 -0.91 4.80 9.23
C GLY A 136 -0.45 4.75 7.78
N THR A 137 0.37 3.76 7.43
CA THR A 137 0.75 3.46 6.05
C THR A 137 0.24 2.09 5.69
N LEU A 138 -0.93 2.02 5.06
CA LEU A 138 -1.50 0.74 4.62
C LEU A 138 -0.76 0.31 3.37
N ARG A 139 -0.16 -0.88 3.41
CA ARG A 139 0.51 -1.52 2.29
C ARG A 139 -0.40 -2.58 1.71
N VAL A 140 -0.66 -2.49 0.41
CA VAL A 140 -1.51 -3.44 -0.30
C VAL A 140 -0.85 -3.91 -1.59
N ILE A 141 -1.18 -5.12 -2.00
CA ILE A 141 -0.91 -5.63 -3.34
C ILE A 141 -2.19 -5.43 -4.15
N LEU A 142 -2.04 -4.98 -5.40
CA LEU A 142 -3.12 -4.92 -6.38
C LEU A 142 -3.03 -6.18 -7.24
N PRO A 143 -3.85 -7.22 -6.97
CA PRO A 143 -3.63 -8.56 -7.53
C PRO A 143 -3.77 -8.62 -9.05
N GLU A 144 -4.46 -7.66 -9.65
CA GLU A 144 -4.72 -7.60 -11.10
C GLU A 144 -3.68 -6.79 -11.87
N LEU A 145 -2.78 -6.06 -11.19
CA LEU A 145 -1.69 -5.35 -11.86
C LEU A 145 -0.49 -6.27 -12.11
N PRO A 146 0.21 -6.14 -13.26
CA PRO A 146 1.36 -6.98 -13.60
C PRO A 146 2.64 -6.53 -12.86
N THR A 147 2.57 -6.41 -11.53
CA THR A 147 3.71 -6.01 -10.70
C THR A 147 3.72 -6.75 -9.37
N LEU A 148 4.91 -7.17 -8.94
CA LEU A 148 5.13 -7.76 -7.62
C LEU A 148 5.67 -6.67 -6.69
N GLY A 149 4.75 -5.90 -6.12
CA GLY A 149 5.11 -4.86 -5.15
C GLY A 149 3.90 -4.29 -4.42
N THR A 150 4.18 -3.56 -3.35
CA THR A 150 3.15 -2.94 -2.53
C THR A 150 2.90 -1.49 -2.95
N PHE A 151 1.65 -1.10 -2.86
CA PHE A 151 1.19 0.27 -2.98
C PHE A 151 0.87 0.80 -1.58
N GLU A 152 1.38 1.99 -1.29
CA GLU A 152 1.20 2.60 0.03
C GLU A 152 0.07 3.63 0.02
N LEU A 153 -0.82 3.53 1.01
CA LEU A 153 -1.86 4.51 1.30
C LEU A 153 -1.60 5.14 2.66
N LYS A 154 -1.68 6.48 2.72
CA LYS A 154 -1.63 7.21 3.99
C LYS A 154 -3.02 7.28 4.59
N ALA A 155 -3.14 6.82 5.83
CA ALA A 155 -4.37 6.79 6.62
C ALA A 155 -4.27 7.73 7.82
N ALA A 156 -5.33 8.50 8.06
CA ALA A 156 -5.49 9.31 9.27
C ALA A 156 -6.30 8.56 10.32
N MET A 157 -6.43 9.13 11.52
CA MET A 157 -7.05 8.54 12.71
C MET A 157 -8.32 7.70 12.46
N LEU A 158 -9.34 8.26 11.80
CA LEU A 158 -10.60 7.54 11.57
C LEU A 158 -10.40 6.31 10.67
N SER A 159 -9.61 6.44 9.60
CA SER A 159 -9.27 5.31 8.74
C SER A 159 -8.44 4.26 9.48
N ILE A 160 -7.51 4.69 10.35
CA ILE A 160 -6.70 3.78 11.18
C ILE A 160 -7.61 2.89 12.03
N ILE A 161 -8.57 3.49 12.75
CA ILE A 161 -9.53 2.76 13.58
C ILE A 161 -10.31 1.75 12.74
N ARG A 162 -10.89 2.19 11.61
CA ARG A 162 -11.72 1.32 10.75
C ARG A 162 -10.92 0.16 10.16
N ILE A 163 -9.72 0.42 9.64
CA ILE A 163 -8.86 -0.63 9.10
C ILE A 163 -8.48 -1.62 10.21
N ASN A 164 -8.04 -1.15 11.38
CA ASN A 164 -7.70 -2.04 12.50
C ASN A 164 -8.88 -2.92 12.92
N SER A 165 -10.10 -2.36 12.98
CA SER A 165 -11.31 -3.14 13.27
C SER A 165 -11.58 -4.22 12.21
N SER A 166 -11.44 -3.89 10.92
CA SER A 166 -11.58 -4.87 9.83
C SER A 166 -10.51 -5.97 9.91
N LEU A 167 -9.24 -5.61 10.13
CA LEU A 167 -8.14 -6.57 10.27
C LEU A 167 -8.38 -7.50 11.47
N ALA A 168 -8.84 -6.97 12.60
CA ALA A 168 -9.16 -7.77 13.78
C ALA A 168 -10.29 -8.77 13.50
N LEU A 169 -11.33 -8.35 12.76
CA LEU A 169 -12.45 -9.23 12.39
C LEU A 169 -12.01 -10.33 11.41
N ILE A 170 -11.30 -9.97 10.35
CA ILE A 170 -10.81 -10.94 9.34
C ILE A 170 -9.89 -11.96 10.01
N ARG A 171 -8.91 -11.49 10.79
CA ARG A 171 -7.97 -12.36 11.51
C ARG A 171 -8.68 -13.21 12.56
N GLY A 172 -9.68 -12.69 13.27
CA GLY A 172 -10.49 -13.46 14.21
C GLY A 172 -11.31 -14.55 13.53
N SER A 173 -11.63 -14.39 12.24
CA SER A 173 -12.43 -15.34 11.48
C SER A 173 -11.58 -16.46 10.89
N CYS A 174 -10.51 -16.14 10.14
CA CYS A 174 -9.70 -17.13 9.42
C CYS A 174 -8.25 -17.26 9.89
N SER A 175 -7.84 -16.57 10.98
CA SER A 175 -6.47 -16.56 11.53
C SER A 175 -5.38 -16.18 10.51
N ARG A 176 -5.75 -15.45 9.45
CA ARG A 176 -4.89 -15.07 8.33
C ARG A 176 -5.34 -13.70 7.80
N LEU A 177 -4.42 -12.94 7.23
CA LEU A 177 -4.67 -11.67 6.54
C LEU A 177 -4.11 -11.67 5.12
N MET A 178 -2.95 -12.29 4.91
CA MET A 178 -2.32 -12.41 3.61
C MET A 178 -3.13 -13.33 2.68
N GLY A 179 -3.25 -12.95 1.41
CA GLY A 179 -3.91 -13.76 0.39
C GLY A 179 -5.44 -13.74 0.45
N ILE A 180 -6.05 -13.10 1.45
CA ILE A 180 -7.50 -12.90 1.49
C ILE A 180 -7.86 -11.81 0.47
N PRO A 181 -8.78 -12.07 -0.49
CA PRO A 181 -9.29 -11.03 -1.37
C PRO A 181 -10.11 -10.01 -0.56
N LEU A 182 -9.66 -8.76 -0.57
CA LEU A 182 -10.32 -7.65 0.12
C LEU A 182 -10.75 -6.59 -0.88
N THR A 183 -11.69 -5.76 -0.45
CA THR A 183 -12.09 -4.54 -1.16
C THR A 183 -11.76 -3.35 -0.29
N LEU A 184 -10.98 -2.41 -0.85
CA LEU A 184 -10.67 -1.13 -0.21
C LEU A 184 -11.52 -0.03 -0.84
N SER A 185 -12.36 0.60 -0.04
CA SER A 185 -13.34 1.60 -0.48
C SER A 185 -13.18 2.94 0.23
N LEU A 186 -13.51 4.02 -0.47
CA LEU A 186 -13.68 5.36 0.10
C LEU A 186 -15.12 5.58 0.49
N VAL A 187 -15.35 5.71 1.80
CA VAL A 187 -16.69 5.93 2.35
C VAL A 187 -16.77 7.35 2.91
N PRO A 188 -17.74 8.19 2.48
CA PRO A 188 -17.97 9.48 3.09
C PRO A 188 -18.54 9.31 4.49
N VAL A 189 -17.95 10.02 5.45
CA VAL A 189 -18.45 10.13 6.83
C VAL A 189 -18.75 11.60 7.09
N THR A 190 -19.91 11.88 7.67
CA THR A 190 -20.31 13.24 8.04
C THR A 190 -19.38 13.76 9.12
N GLY A 191 -18.60 14.79 8.79
CA GLY A 191 -17.77 15.52 9.73
C GLY A 191 -18.35 16.91 10.05
N PRO A 192 -17.82 17.61 11.07
CA PRO A 192 -18.28 18.95 11.45
C PRO A 192 -18.15 20.01 10.34
N LYS A 193 -17.25 19.79 9.37
CA LYS A 193 -16.94 20.72 8.27
C LYS A 193 -17.29 20.13 6.89
N GLY A 194 -18.20 19.16 6.84
CA GLY A 194 -18.59 18.43 5.63
C GLY A 194 -18.08 16.98 5.60
N ALA A 195 -18.26 16.32 4.46
CA ALA A 195 -17.89 14.92 4.29
C ALA A 195 -16.37 14.70 4.40
N ILE A 196 -15.98 13.68 5.15
CA ILE A 196 -14.62 13.19 5.27
C ILE A 196 -14.61 11.78 4.68
N TYR A 197 -13.80 11.56 3.65
CA TYR A 197 -13.59 10.22 3.11
C TYR A 197 -12.65 9.43 4.01
N VAL A 198 -13.09 8.25 4.42
CA VAL A 198 -12.31 7.31 5.21
C VAL A 198 -12.21 5.99 4.49
N TYR A 199 -11.12 5.26 4.75
CA TYR A 199 -10.95 3.93 4.18
C TYR A 199 -11.86 2.93 4.91
N HIS A 200 -12.49 2.08 4.11
CA HIS A 200 -13.18 0.89 4.58
C HIS A 200 -12.57 -0.31 3.87
N LEU A 201 -12.14 -1.29 4.66
CA LEU A 201 -11.57 -2.54 4.19
C LEU A 201 -12.56 -3.65 4.52
N ASP A 202 -12.98 -4.43 3.53
CA ASP A 202 -13.94 -5.52 3.72
C ASP A 202 -13.49 -6.76 2.93
N ALA A 203 -13.99 -7.93 3.31
CA ALA A 203 -13.77 -9.15 2.55
C ALA A 203 -14.56 -9.08 1.23
N ALA A 204 -13.89 -9.42 0.11
CA ALA A 204 -14.56 -9.50 -1.19
C ALA A 204 -15.35 -10.82 -1.36
N ILE A 205 -15.32 -11.69 -0.35
CA ILE A 205 -15.96 -13.00 -0.31
C ILE A 205 -16.90 -13.09 0.88
N SER A 206 -17.84 -14.04 0.84
CA SER A 206 -18.78 -14.23 1.95
C SER A 206 -18.05 -14.69 3.22
N TYR A 207 -18.66 -14.45 4.38
CA TYR A 207 -18.14 -14.94 5.65
C TYR A 207 -17.94 -16.46 5.64
N GLN A 208 -18.88 -17.21 5.07
CA GLN A 208 -18.76 -18.66 4.92
C GLN A 208 -17.53 -19.04 4.08
N GLN A 209 -17.34 -18.39 2.92
CA GLN A 209 -16.17 -18.61 2.07
C GLN A 209 -14.86 -18.23 2.76
N LEU A 210 -14.88 -17.17 3.58
CA LEU A 210 -13.72 -16.75 4.37
C LEU A 210 -13.33 -17.82 5.39
N MET A 211 -14.31 -18.42 6.07
CA MET A 211 -14.11 -19.51 7.04
C MET A 211 -13.65 -20.81 6.37
N GLU A 212 -14.16 -21.10 5.18
CA GLU A 212 -13.82 -22.28 4.39
C GLU A 212 -12.50 -22.13 3.61
N SER A 213 -11.98 -20.90 3.49
CA SER A 213 -10.75 -20.63 2.75
C SER A 213 -9.60 -21.47 3.34
N PRO A 214 -8.96 -22.36 2.56
CA PRO A 214 -7.92 -23.21 3.12
C PRO A 214 -6.75 -22.35 3.61
N LYS A 215 -6.13 -22.76 4.72
CA LYS A 215 -4.93 -22.12 5.29
C LYS A 215 -3.79 -22.00 4.27
N THR A 216 -3.84 -22.78 3.20
CA THR A 216 -2.99 -22.68 2.02
C THR A 216 -3.83 -22.98 0.79
N THR A 217 -4.09 -21.98 -0.06
CA THR A 217 -4.31 -22.25 -1.49
C THR A 217 -3.97 -21.03 -2.31
N ALA A 218 -3.32 -21.31 -3.44
CA ALA A 218 -3.01 -20.39 -4.51
C ALA A 218 -4.20 -19.50 -4.88
N LEU A 219 -3.86 -18.35 -5.48
CA LEU A 219 -4.78 -17.46 -6.19
C LEU A 219 -5.83 -18.31 -6.94
N PRO A 220 -7.13 -17.99 -6.84
CA PRO A 220 -8.12 -18.67 -7.64
C PRO A 220 -7.74 -18.52 -9.11
N GLU A 221 -7.70 -19.64 -9.84
CA GLU A 221 -7.58 -19.61 -11.29
C GLU A 221 -8.64 -18.65 -11.82
N SER A 222 -8.19 -17.54 -12.42
CA SER A 222 -9.11 -16.62 -13.07
C SER A 222 -9.85 -17.41 -14.14
N LYS A 223 -11.18 -17.29 -14.15
CA LYS A 223 -11.98 -17.77 -15.28
C LYS A 223 -11.56 -16.94 -16.49
N ALA A 224 -10.61 -17.47 -17.26
CA ALA A 224 -10.23 -16.94 -18.55
C ALA A 224 -11.48 -16.95 -19.44
N THR A 225 -12.06 -15.78 -19.64
CA THR A 225 -13.00 -15.57 -20.73
C THR A 225 -12.24 -15.68 -22.03
N ASN A 226 -12.64 -16.69 -22.83
CA ASN A 226 -12.39 -16.91 -24.24
C ASN A 226 -11.27 -16.10 -24.93
N GLY A 227 -10.22 -16.84 -25.30
CA GLY A 227 -9.63 -16.70 -26.62
C GLY A 227 -8.52 -15.66 -26.77
N LYS A 228 -7.38 -15.91 -26.13
CA LYS A 228 -6.03 -15.69 -26.69
C LYS A 228 -5.02 -16.42 -25.79
N GLU A 229 -4.20 -17.29 -26.40
CA GLU A 229 -3.13 -18.03 -25.73
C GLU A 229 -2.22 -17.04 -24.94
N PRO A 230 -1.89 -17.30 -23.66
CA PRO A 230 -1.05 -16.41 -22.87
C PRO A 230 0.33 -16.21 -23.54
N PRO A 231 0.93 -15.00 -23.45
CA PRO A 231 2.21 -14.70 -24.10
C PRO A 231 3.36 -15.64 -23.71
N TYR A 232 3.29 -16.22 -22.50
CA TYR A 232 4.32 -17.13 -21.98
C TYR A 232 4.26 -18.53 -22.62
N ASP A 233 3.07 -19.07 -22.87
CA ASP A 233 2.94 -20.37 -23.53
C ASP A 233 3.39 -20.31 -24.99
N ARG A 234 3.13 -19.18 -25.66
CA ARG A 234 3.64 -18.94 -27.02
C ARG A 234 5.17 -18.86 -27.05
N PHE A 235 5.78 -18.26 -26.03
CA PHE A 235 7.23 -18.22 -25.88
C PHE A 235 7.82 -19.61 -25.62
N LEU A 236 7.24 -20.37 -24.68
CA LEU A 236 7.69 -21.74 -24.37
C LEU A 236 7.56 -22.69 -25.56
N LYS A 237 6.46 -22.58 -26.32
CA LYS A 237 6.25 -23.38 -27.54
C LYS A 237 7.27 -23.02 -28.63
N ARG A 238 7.55 -21.72 -28.82
CA ARG A 238 8.60 -21.25 -29.73
C ARG A 238 9.99 -21.75 -29.30
N CYS A 239 10.29 -21.73 -28.00
CA CYS A 239 11.54 -22.27 -27.47
C CYS A 239 11.65 -23.79 -27.69
N ALA A 240 10.55 -24.54 -27.51
CA ALA A 240 10.52 -25.97 -27.76
C ALA A 240 10.68 -26.32 -29.26
N GLU A 241 10.06 -25.56 -30.17
CA GLU A 241 10.23 -25.70 -31.61
C GLU A 241 11.67 -25.41 -32.05
N ILE A 242 12.28 -24.34 -31.52
CA ILE A 242 13.68 -23.99 -31.79
C ILE A 242 14.62 -25.07 -31.23
N LYS A 243 14.36 -25.59 -30.03
CA LYS A 243 15.14 -26.67 -29.41
C LYS A 243 15.02 -27.99 -30.19
N ALA A 244 13.85 -28.28 -30.75
CA ALA A 244 13.64 -29.46 -31.61
C ALA A 244 14.34 -29.33 -32.96
N GLY A 245 14.46 -28.12 -33.52
CA GLY A 245 15.13 -27.87 -34.80
C GLY A 245 16.65 -27.76 -34.73
N LEU A 246 17.20 -27.23 -33.62
CA LEU A 246 18.64 -27.00 -33.45
C LEU A 246 19.35 -28.08 -32.63
N GLY A 247 18.60 -28.99 -32.00
CA GLY A 247 19.13 -29.88 -30.97
C GLY A 247 19.49 -29.12 -29.68
N GLU A 248 19.83 -29.86 -28.63
CA GLU A 248 20.08 -29.26 -27.31
C GLU A 248 21.24 -28.27 -27.32
N GLU A 249 22.38 -28.68 -27.87
CA GLU A 249 23.59 -27.85 -27.91
C GLU A 249 23.40 -26.59 -28.79
N GLY A 250 22.72 -26.72 -29.94
CA GLY A 250 22.44 -25.59 -30.82
C GLY A 250 21.48 -24.57 -30.24
N TYR A 251 20.52 -25.01 -29.41
CA TYR A 251 19.61 -24.14 -28.68
C TYR A 251 20.34 -23.28 -27.64
N TYR A 252 21.21 -23.89 -26.83
CA TYR A 252 21.96 -23.14 -25.81
C TYR A 252 22.97 -22.17 -26.42
N LEU A 253 23.63 -22.52 -27.54
CA LEU A 253 24.50 -21.61 -28.27
C LEU A 253 23.74 -20.41 -28.87
N ALA A 254 22.52 -20.63 -29.37
CA ALA A 254 21.67 -19.56 -29.90
C ALA A 254 21.22 -18.59 -28.79
N LEU A 255 20.93 -19.10 -27.59
CA LEU A 255 20.58 -18.28 -26.43
C LEU A 255 21.77 -17.48 -25.89
N GLU A 256 22.97 -18.07 -25.86
CA GLU A 256 24.21 -17.35 -25.47
C GLU A 256 24.51 -16.19 -26.44
N ASN A 257 24.35 -16.41 -27.75
CA ASN A 257 24.52 -15.36 -28.76
C ASN A 257 23.48 -14.22 -28.66
N LEU A 258 22.33 -14.49 -28.04
CA LEU A 258 21.29 -13.50 -27.73
C LEU A 258 21.49 -12.82 -26.36
N GLY A 259 22.58 -13.14 -25.63
CA GLY A 259 22.90 -12.55 -24.34
C GLY A 259 21.99 -13.00 -23.18
N LEU A 260 21.23 -14.08 -23.37
CA LEU A 260 20.34 -14.64 -22.36
C LEU A 260 21.10 -15.68 -21.53
N GLN A 261 21.63 -15.29 -20.37
CA GLN A 261 22.30 -16.22 -19.46
C GLN A 261 21.30 -17.03 -18.64
N HIS A 262 21.44 -18.35 -18.63
CA HIS A 262 20.79 -19.23 -17.65
C HIS A 262 21.80 -19.90 -16.73
N ALA A 263 21.49 -19.93 -15.43
CA ALA A 263 22.12 -20.83 -14.47
C ALA A 263 21.72 -22.27 -14.83
N ARG A 264 22.72 -23.16 -14.91
CA ARG A 264 22.52 -24.61 -15.09
C ARG A 264 21.71 -25.21 -13.94
#